data_AF-T2IUY8-F1
#
_entry.id   AF-T2IUY8-F1
#
_cell.length_a   1.000
_cell.length_b   1.000
_cell.length_c   1.000
_cell.angle_alpha   90.00
_cell.angle_beta   90.00
_cell.angle_gamma   90.00
#
_symmetry.space_group_name_H-M   'P 1'
#
loop_
_entity.id
_entity.type
_entity.pdbx_description
1 polymer ?
#
loop_
_entity_poly.entity_id
_entity_poly.type
_entity_poly.pdbx_seq_one_letter_code
_entity_poly.pdbx_strand_id
1 'polypeptide(L)'
;MSHTPILMPNLAMSSLSDNNRLSLFSGSSNIPLAQEVARYLGMDIGPLIRKRFADGELYIQIQESIRGCDVYLIQPCCNPVNDHFMELLIMIDACRRASARQITAVIPYYGYARADRKTAGRESITAKLVANLIVEAGANRVLAMDLHSAQIQGYFDIPFDHIYSTPVLLDYFATKDLSDIVIVSPDVGG
;
A
#
# COMPACT_ATOMS: atom_id res chain seq x y z
N MET A 1 23.98 -24.82 -44.65
CA MET A 1 23.32 -23.55 -44.27
C MET A 1 23.19 -23.57 -42.75
N SER A 2 24.08 -22.86 -42.08
CA SER A 2 24.31 -22.92 -40.63
C SER A 2 23.29 -22.05 -39.89
N HIS A 3 22.60 -22.64 -38.91
CA HIS A 3 21.76 -21.92 -37.95
C HIS A 3 22.64 -21.10 -37.00
N THR A 4 22.46 -19.78 -37.01
CA THR A 4 23.02 -18.87 -36.01
C THR A 4 21.91 -18.59 -34.97
N PRO A 5 22.08 -18.94 -33.69
CA PRO A 5 21.12 -18.58 -32.66
C PRO A 5 21.25 -17.08 -32.35
N ILE A 6 20.11 -16.39 -32.32
CA ILE A 6 20.02 -14.99 -31.92
C ILE A 6 20.27 -14.93 -30.41
N LEU A 7 21.40 -14.34 -30.02
CA LEU A 7 21.75 -14.03 -28.64
C LEU A 7 20.76 -12.97 -28.12
N MET A 8 19.84 -13.34 -27.23
CA MET A 8 19.04 -12.36 -26.52
C MET A 8 19.95 -11.53 -25.60
N PRO A 9 19.77 -10.19 -25.53
CA PRO A 9 20.56 -9.38 -24.61
C PRO A 9 20.23 -9.81 -23.19
N ASN A 10 21.26 -10.20 -22.45
CA ASN A 10 21.20 -10.45 -21.03
C ASN A 10 20.77 -9.15 -20.36
N LEU A 11 19.51 -9.08 -19.91
CA LEU A 11 19.01 -7.95 -19.11
C LEU A 11 19.63 -8.09 -17.71
N ALA A 12 20.93 -7.79 -17.60
CA ALA A 12 21.57 -7.63 -16.32
C ALA A 12 20.80 -6.52 -15.60
N MET A 13 20.06 -6.89 -14.55
CA MET A 13 19.51 -5.94 -13.59
C MET A 13 20.64 -5.02 -13.20
N SER A 14 20.54 -3.75 -13.61
CA SER A 14 21.40 -2.69 -13.13
C SER A 14 21.38 -2.78 -11.61
N SER A 15 22.51 -3.12 -11.00
CA SER A 15 22.69 -3.06 -9.56
C SER A 15 22.19 -1.71 -9.08
N LEU A 16 21.12 -1.70 -8.27
CA LEU A 16 20.58 -0.52 -7.62
C LEU A 16 21.74 0.22 -6.95
N SER A 17 22.19 1.30 -7.56
CA SER A 17 23.38 2.04 -7.17
C SER A 17 23.16 2.73 -5.82
N ASP A 18 23.72 2.15 -4.76
CA ASP A 18 24.52 2.75 -3.67
C ASP A 18 24.14 4.10 -3.01
N ASN A 19 22.89 4.58 -3.01
CA ASN A 19 22.52 5.62 -2.01
C ASN A 19 21.06 5.77 -1.57
N ASN A 20 20.13 4.90 -1.97
CA ASN A 20 18.83 4.75 -1.30
C ASN A 20 18.59 3.28 -1.01
N ARG A 21 18.89 2.83 0.21
CA ARG A 21 18.49 1.50 0.66
C ARG A 21 16.97 1.48 0.79
N LEU A 22 16.32 0.90 -0.21
CA LEU A 22 14.90 0.61 -0.21
C LEU A 22 14.64 -0.53 0.78
N SER A 23 13.68 -0.35 1.68
CA SER A 23 13.22 -1.41 2.59
C SER A 23 11.71 -1.57 2.44
N LEU A 24 11.26 -2.82 2.30
CA LEU A 24 9.86 -3.15 2.13
C LEU A 24 9.39 -4.03 3.28
N PHE A 25 8.34 -3.61 3.99
CA PHE A 25 7.72 -4.42 5.04
C PHE A 25 6.24 -4.62 4.75
N SER A 26 5.70 -5.74 5.24
CA SER A 26 4.28 -6.06 5.16
C SER A 26 3.70 -6.13 6.58
N GLY A 27 2.52 -5.57 6.77
CA GLY A 27 1.70 -5.95 7.93
C GLY A 27 0.93 -7.24 7.67
N SER A 28 -0.08 -7.50 8.50
CA SER A 28 -0.80 -8.79 8.51
C SER A 28 -1.88 -8.98 7.46
N SER A 29 -2.39 -7.89 6.88
CA SER A 29 -3.67 -7.95 6.16
C SER A 29 -3.59 -8.62 4.79
N ASN A 30 -2.44 -8.55 4.12
CA ASN A 30 -2.23 -9.22 2.83
C ASN A 30 -0.75 -9.51 2.54
N ILE A 31 -0.18 -10.48 3.24
CA ILE A 31 1.20 -10.94 3.03
C ILE A 31 1.44 -11.44 1.58
N PRO A 32 0.53 -12.23 0.96
CA PRO A 32 0.74 -12.69 -0.42
C PRO A 32 0.94 -11.56 -1.43
N LEU A 33 0.15 -10.48 -1.34
CA LEU A 33 0.31 -9.30 -2.20
C LEU A 33 1.68 -8.64 -1.97
N ALA A 34 2.08 -8.46 -0.71
CA ALA A 34 3.38 -7.87 -0.41
C ALA A 34 4.54 -8.72 -0.96
N GLN A 35 4.42 -10.05 -0.92
CA GLN A 35 5.42 -10.96 -1.47
C GLN A 35 5.49 -10.88 -3.00
N GLU A 36 4.35 -10.73 -3.66
CA GLU A 36 4.30 -10.53 -5.11
C GLU A 36 4.97 -9.21 -5.53
N VAL A 37 4.68 -8.12 -4.82
CA VAL A 37 5.33 -6.82 -5.03
C VAL A 37 6.83 -6.92 -4.79
N ALA A 38 7.26 -7.56 -3.69
CA ALA A 38 8.67 -7.75 -3.38
C ALA A 38 9.40 -8.53 -4.50
N ARG A 39 8.79 -9.63 -4.96
CA ARG A 39 9.32 -10.45 -6.05
C ARG A 39 9.42 -9.67 -7.36
N TYR A 40 8.42 -8.85 -7.68
CA TYR A 40 8.45 -8.00 -8.87
C TYR A 40 9.59 -6.97 -8.81
N LEU A 41 9.88 -6.45 -7.62
CA LEU A 41 11.00 -5.54 -7.38
C LEU A 41 12.37 -6.24 -7.27
N GLY A 42 12.41 -7.57 -7.28
CA GLY A 42 13.63 -8.36 -7.13
C GLY A 42 14.25 -8.26 -5.74
N MET A 43 13.43 -8.10 -4.69
CA MET A 43 13.87 -8.01 -3.30
C MET A 43 12.99 -8.87 -2.37
N ASP A 44 13.44 -9.06 -1.14
CA ASP A 44 12.67 -9.73 -0.09
C ASP A 44 11.92 -8.73 0.79
N ILE A 45 10.89 -9.20 1.49
CA ILE A 45 10.26 -8.45 2.57
C ILE A 45 11.21 -8.45 3.76
N GLY A 46 11.47 -7.26 4.32
CA GLY A 46 12.31 -7.08 5.49
C GLY A 46 11.78 -7.82 6.72
N PRO A 47 12.67 -8.36 7.56
CA PRO A 47 12.26 -9.15 8.72
C PRO A 47 11.59 -8.28 9.78
N LEU A 48 10.41 -8.70 10.23
CA LEU A 48 9.59 -8.03 11.23
C LEU A 48 9.00 -9.05 12.19
N ILE A 49 9.13 -8.80 13.49
CA ILE A 49 8.39 -9.54 14.51
C ILE A 49 7.05 -8.84 14.70
N ARG A 50 5.98 -9.61 14.54
CA ARG A 50 4.63 -9.24 14.94
C ARG A 50 4.08 -10.28 15.89
N LYS A 51 3.57 -9.83 17.03
CA LYS A 51 2.83 -10.70 17.96
C LYS A 51 1.72 -9.91 18.63
N ARG A 52 0.81 -10.64 19.27
CA ARG A 52 -0.20 -10.08 20.16
C ARG A 52 0.13 -10.46 21.59
N PHE A 53 0.01 -9.51 22.51
CA PHE A 53 0.05 -9.79 23.94
C PHE A 53 -1.26 -10.48 24.38
N ALA A 54 -1.30 -10.98 25.62
CA ALA A 54 -2.43 -11.77 26.12
C ALA A 54 -3.74 -10.98 26.22
N ASP A 55 -3.66 -9.65 26.33
CA ASP A 55 -4.76 -8.70 26.33
C ASP A 55 -5.18 -8.21 24.93
N GLY A 56 -4.48 -8.66 23.88
CA GLY A 56 -4.78 -8.34 22.49
C GLY A 56 -3.96 -7.17 21.91
N GLU A 57 -3.13 -6.50 22.71
CA GLU A 57 -2.26 -5.42 22.23
C GLU A 57 -1.26 -5.91 21.18
N LEU A 58 -1.00 -5.07 20.17
CA LEU A 58 -0.08 -5.37 19.08
C LEU A 58 1.35 -5.01 19.46
N TYR A 59 2.27 -5.94 19.23
CA TYR A 59 3.71 -5.71 19.32
C TYR A 59 4.34 -5.84 17.95
N ILE A 60 5.13 -4.84 17.57
CA ILE A 60 5.86 -4.79 16.31
C ILE A 60 7.31 -4.42 16.57
N GLN A 61 8.23 -5.14 15.94
CA GLN A 61 9.65 -4.84 15.98
C GLN A 61 10.32 -5.14 14.64
N ILE A 62 10.86 -4.10 14.01
CA ILE A 62 11.72 -4.21 12.83
C ILE A 62 13.03 -4.89 13.24
N GLN A 63 13.42 -5.97 12.56
CA GLN A 63 14.56 -6.82 12.95
C GLN A 63 15.88 -6.44 12.27
N GLU A 64 15.87 -5.41 11.42
CA GLU A 64 17.05 -4.93 10.72
C GLU A 64 17.20 -3.41 10.84
N SER A 65 18.41 -2.92 10.60
CA SER A 65 18.65 -1.47 10.60
C SER A 65 18.06 -0.83 9.35
N ILE A 66 17.10 0.07 9.56
CA ILE A 66 16.46 0.89 8.52
C ILE A 66 16.85 2.37 8.62
N ARG A 67 17.90 2.69 9.38
CA ARG A 67 18.39 4.07 9.52
C ARG A 67 18.78 4.63 8.15
N GLY A 68 18.18 5.77 7.78
CA GLY A 68 18.44 6.43 6.50
C GLY A 68 17.82 5.74 5.28
N CYS A 69 17.05 4.66 5.47
CA CYS A 69 16.40 3.92 4.38
C CYS A 69 15.07 4.58 3.96
N ASP A 70 14.65 4.35 2.73
CA ASP A 70 13.28 4.62 2.30
C ASP A 70 12.44 3.38 2.54
N VAL A 71 11.49 3.50 3.46
CA VAL A 71 10.67 2.40 3.93
C VAL A 71 9.30 2.44 3.27
N TYR A 72 8.87 1.30 2.74
CA TYR A 72 7.53 1.11 2.19
C TYR A 72 6.80 0.08 3.03
N LEU A 73 5.61 0.44 3.51
CA LEU A 73 4.79 -0.39 4.39
C LEU A 73 3.52 -0.80 3.65
N ILE A 74 3.42 -2.07 3.24
CA ILE A 74 2.22 -2.61 2.58
C ILE A 74 1.25 -3.10 3.66
N GLN A 75 0.12 -2.42 3.78
CA GLN A 75 -0.92 -2.77 4.75
C GLN A 75 -2.29 -2.26 4.31
N PRO A 76 -3.08 -3.07 3.58
CA PRO A 76 -4.51 -2.84 3.44
C PRO A 76 -5.20 -2.69 4.80
N CYS A 77 -6.09 -1.70 4.96
CA CYS A 77 -6.91 -1.53 6.16
C CYS A 77 -8.29 -2.20 5.97
N CYS A 78 -8.29 -3.48 5.59
CA CYS A 78 -9.49 -4.30 5.42
C CYS A 78 -9.89 -5.02 6.72
N ASN A 79 -10.95 -5.83 6.72
CA ASN A 79 -11.43 -6.52 7.92
C ASN A 79 -10.35 -7.46 8.54
N PRO A 80 -10.08 -7.40 9.87
CA PRO A 80 -10.58 -6.45 10.86
C PRO A 80 -9.93 -5.05 10.75
N VAL A 81 -10.73 -4.05 10.41
CA VAL A 81 -10.24 -2.72 9.98
C VAL A 81 -9.43 -2.03 11.06
N ASN A 82 -9.90 -2.03 12.30
CA ASN A 82 -9.24 -1.33 13.41
C ASN A 82 -7.89 -1.95 13.76
N ASP A 83 -7.81 -3.28 13.81
CA ASP A 83 -6.56 -3.98 14.08
C ASP A 83 -5.51 -3.72 13.01
N HIS A 84 -5.90 -3.84 11.72
CA HIS A 84 -4.97 -3.59 10.62
C HIS A 84 -4.54 -2.13 10.54
N PHE A 85 -5.45 -1.20 10.90
CA PHE A 85 -5.14 0.22 10.97
C PHE A 85 -4.17 0.53 12.12
N MET A 86 -4.43 0.01 13.33
CA MET A 86 -3.52 0.16 14.46
C MET A 86 -2.16 -0.48 14.18
N GLU A 87 -2.12 -1.65 13.53
CA GLU A 87 -0.88 -2.28 13.09
C GLU A 87 -0.07 -1.34 12.18
N LEU A 88 -0.71 -0.72 11.16
CA LEU A 88 -0.06 0.26 10.29
C LEU A 88 0.55 1.42 11.09
N LEU A 89 -0.21 2.03 11.99
CA LEU A 89 0.26 3.17 12.79
C LEU A 89 1.48 2.78 13.66
N ILE A 90 1.45 1.60 14.27
CA ILE A 90 2.57 1.09 15.08
C ILE A 90 3.79 0.78 14.19
N MET A 91 3.60 0.23 12.99
CA MET A 91 4.70 0.03 12.03
C MET A 91 5.34 1.36 11.61
N ILE A 92 4.53 2.38 11.32
CA ILE A 92 5.01 3.72 10.97
C ILE A 92 5.82 4.30 12.13
N ASP A 93 5.29 4.27 13.36
CA ASP A 93 5.99 4.81 14.53
C ASP A 93 7.31 4.07 14.81
N ALA A 94 7.32 2.73 14.68
CA ALA A 94 8.54 1.93 14.80
C ALA A 94 9.60 2.34 13.77
N CYS A 95 9.20 2.56 12.51
CA CYS A 95 10.12 3.01 11.45
C CYS A 95 10.64 4.43 11.70
N ARG A 96 9.77 5.34 12.14
CA ARG A 96 10.13 6.73 12.47
C ARG A 96 11.17 6.77 13.58
N ARG A 97 10.94 6.02 14.67
CA ARG A 97 11.88 5.96 15.81
C ARG A 97 13.18 5.25 15.46
N ALA A 98 13.15 4.31 14.51
CA ALA A 98 14.34 3.68 13.93
C ALA A 98 15.12 4.59 12.95
N SER A 99 14.73 5.86 12.80
CA SER A 99 15.39 6.86 11.95
C SER A 99 15.35 6.50 10.45
N ALA A 100 14.25 5.91 9.98
CA ALA A 100 13.97 5.83 8.54
C ALA A 100 14.02 7.25 7.93
N ARG A 101 14.55 7.38 6.71
CA ARG A 101 14.61 8.68 6.03
C ARG A 101 13.24 9.08 5.51
N GLN A 102 12.53 8.12 4.92
CA GLN A 102 11.18 8.31 4.40
C GLN A 102 10.34 7.07 4.71
N ILE A 103 9.08 7.28 5.05
CA ILE A 103 8.09 6.23 5.30
C ILE A 103 6.92 6.45 4.35
N THR A 104 6.73 5.52 3.41
CA THR A 104 5.61 5.50 2.48
C THR A 104 4.61 4.43 2.93
N ALA A 105 3.40 4.85 3.30
CA ALA A 105 2.31 3.93 3.61
C ALA A 105 1.63 3.49 2.30
N VAL A 106 1.75 2.21 1.96
CA VAL A 106 1.12 1.60 0.78
C VAL A 106 -0.15 0.90 1.26
N ILE A 107 -1.31 1.47 0.93
CA ILE A 107 -2.63 1.08 1.43
C ILE A 107 -3.52 0.67 0.25
N PRO A 108 -3.39 -0.57 -0.26
CA PRO A 108 -4.18 -1.05 -1.41
C PRO A 108 -5.70 -0.98 -1.21
N TYR A 109 -6.17 -1.03 0.04
CA TYR A 109 -7.56 -0.80 0.39
C TYR A 109 -7.65 0.16 1.57
N TYR A 110 -8.18 1.36 1.31
CA TYR A 110 -8.34 2.39 2.32
C TYR A 110 -9.64 2.17 3.12
N GLY A 111 -9.50 1.62 4.32
CA GLY A 111 -10.61 1.47 5.27
C GLY A 111 -11.26 2.81 5.62
N TYR A 112 -12.52 2.79 6.04
CA TYR A 112 -13.32 3.99 6.36
C TYR A 112 -13.57 4.98 5.21
N ALA A 113 -13.15 4.67 3.96
CA ALA A 113 -13.31 5.57 2.81
C ALA A 113 -14.77 6.02 2.52
N ARG A 114 -15.78 5.25 2.95
CA ARG A 114 -17.19 5.61 2.77
C ARG A 114 -17.71 6.70 3.72
N ALA A 115 -16.96 6.99 4.79
CA ALA A 115 -17.28 8.03 5.77
C ALA A 115 -16.44 9.29 5.49
N ASP A 116 -16.58 9.84 4.28
CA ASP A 116 -15.81 10.96 3.70
C ASP A 116 -16.60 12.28 3.65
N ARG A 117 -17.81 12.32 4.23
CA ARG A 117 -18.56 13.57 4.40
C ARG A 117 -19.62 13.38 5.47
N LYS A 118 -20.18 14.49 5.93
CA LYS A 118 -21.36 14.47 6.77
C LYS A 118 -22.59 14.43 5.89
N THR A 119 -23.36 13.36 6.00
CA THR A 119 -24.68 13.24 5.38
C THR A 119 -25.79 13.68 6.34
N ALA A 120 -25.54 13.60 7.65
CA ALA A 120 -26.40 14.10 8.70
C ALA A 120 -25.64 14.96 9.74
N GLY A 121 -26.41 15.64 10.60
CA GLY A 121 -25.85 16.37 11.72
C GLY A 121 -25.11 15.44 12.69
N ARG A 122 -23.98 15.90 13.22
CA ARG A 122 -23.16 15.21 14.26
C ARG A 122 -22.50 13.89 13.83
N GLU A 123 -22.37 13.64 12.53
CA GLU A 123 -21.55 12.54 12.01
C GLU A 123 -20.05 12.86 12.05
N SER A 124 -19.24 11.81 12.20
CA SER A 124 -17.78 11.87 12.02
C SER A 124 -17.41 11.76 10.55
N ILE A 125 -16.32 12.41 10.16
CA ILE A 125 -15.65 12.16 8.87
C ILE A 125 -14.46 11.25 9.13
N THR A 126 -14.71 9.95 9.28
CA THR A 126 -13.71 8.99 9.74
C THR A 126 -12.58 8.83 8.73
N ALA A 127 -12.84 8.97 7.43
CA ALA A 127 -11.79 8.96 6.41
C ALA A 127 -10.74 10.08 6.63
N LYS A 128 -11.17 11.28 7.08
CA LYS A 128 -10.26 12.39 7.45
C LYS A 128 -9.54 12.13 8.77
N LEU A 129 -10.22 11.54 9.76
CA LEU A 129 -9.58 11.15 11.02
C LEU A 129 -8.43 10.15 10.77
N VAL A 130 -8.70 9.11 9.97
CA VAL A 130 -7.68 8.12 9.58
C VAL A 130 -6.50 8.78 8.88
N ALA A 131 -6.76 9.70 7.95
CA ALA A 131 -5.71 10.45 7.25
C ALA A 131 -4.82 11.23 8.23
N ASN A 132 -5.44 11.98 9.15
CA ASN A 132 -4.71 12.75 10.17
C ASN A 132 -3.83 11.85 11.05
N LEU A 133 -4.35 10.69 11.48
CA LEU A 133 -3.60 9.76 12.32
C LEU A 133 -2.41 9.12 11.59
N ILE A 134 -2.55 8.82 10.29
CA ILE A 134 -1.43 8.30 9.47
C ILE A 134 -0.31 9.34 9.35
N VAL A 135 -0.67 10.60 9.11
CA VAL A 135 0.28 11.72 9.04
C VAL A 135 0.95 11.92 10.41
N GLU A 136 0.18 11.97 11.48
CA GLU A 136 0.68 12.18 12.85
C GLU A 136 1.60 11.04 13.34
N ALA A 137 1.29 9.79 12.97
CA ALA A 137 2.16 8.65 13.22
C ALA A 137 3.53 8.80 12.55
N GLY A 138 3.61 9.55 11.45
CA GLY A 138 4.86 9.93 10.79
C GLY A 138 5.02 9.46 9.36
N ALA A 139 3.94 9.11 8.65
CA ALA A 139 4.04 8.83 7.22
C ALA A 139 4.47 10.10 6.45
N ASN A 140 5.38 9.94 5.49
CA ASN A 140 5.82 11.03 4.62
C ASN A 140 5.09 11.05 3.27
N ARG A 141 4.54 9.91 2.85
CA ARG A 141 3.79 9.73 1.61
C ARG A 141 2.77 8.61 1.80
N VAL A 142 1.65 8.69 1.10
CA VAL A 142 0.66 7.61 1.01
C VAL A 142 0.48 7.21 -0.44
N LEU A 143 0.36 5.90 -0.67
CA LEU A 143 -0.06 5.33 -1.95
C LEU A 143 -1.33 4.51 -1.66
N ALA A 144 -2.42 4.78 -2.36
CA ALA A 144 -3.65 4.00 -2.24
C ALA A 144 -4.26 3.70 -3.61
N MET A 145 -5.12 2.67 -3.65
CA MET A 145 -5.76 2.22 -4.88
C MET A 145 -7.27 2.38 -4.79
N ASP A 146 -7.89 2.87 -5.88
CA ASP A 146 -9.34 3.00 -6.07
C ASP A 146 -10.09 3.47 -4.83
N LEU A 147 -9.78 4.68 -4.36
CA LEU A 147 -10.48 5.33 -3.27
C LEU A 147 -11.97 5.42 -3.59
N HIS A 148 -12.82 5.19 -2.59
CA HIS A 148 -14.28 5.36 -2.73
C HIS A 148 -14.66 6.75 -3.25
N SER A 149 -13.86 7.75 -2.88
CA SER A 149 -14.03 9.15 -3.26
C SER A 149 -12.65 9.73 -3.52
N ALA A 150 -12.42 10.24 -4.73
CA ALA A 150 -11.11 10.78 -5.13
C ALA A 150 -10.69 11.99 -4.28
N GLN A 151 -11.64 12.70 -3.67
CA GLN A 151 -11.43 13.85 -2.80
C GLN A 151 -10.68 13.49 -1.51
N ILE A 152 -10.67 12.22 -1.09
CA ILE A 152 -9.90 11.74 0.08
C ILE A 152 -8.41 12.08 -0.07
N GLN A 153 -7.89 12.20 -1.31
CA GLN A 153 -6.52 12.68 -1.55
C GLN A 153 -6.27 14.05 -0.89
N GLY A 154 -7.26 14.95 -0.94
CA GLY A 154 -7.19 16.27 -0.31
C GLY A 154 -7.30 16.26 1.22
N TYR A 155 -7.44 15.08 1.85
CA TYR A 155 -7.36 14.95 3.31
C TYR A 155 -5.92 14.86 3.81
N PHE A 156 -4.98 14.56 2.93
CA PHE A 156 -3.58 14.45 3.27
C PHE A 156 -2.85 15.75 2.93
N ASP A 157 -2.12 16.27 3.90
CA ASP A 157 -1.21 17.42 3.71
C ASP A 157 0.20 16.97 3.28
N ILE A 158 0.37 15.67 3.02
CA ILE A 158 1.58 15.02 2.51
C ILE A 158 1.32 14.47 1.10
N PRO A 159 2.36 14.21 0.28
CA PRO A 159 2.20 13.62 -1.03
C PRO A 159 1.35 12.33 -1.00
N PHE A 160 0.40 12.26 -1.92
CA PHE A 160 -0.53 11.15 -2.05
C PHE A 160 -0.55 10.67 -3.51
N ASP A 161 -0.29 9.39 -3.73
CA ASP A 161 -0.38 8.75 -5.04
C ASP A 161 -1.66 7.89 -5.09
N HIS A 162 -2.62 8.28 -5.92
CA HIS A 162 -3.86 7.52 -6.14
C HIS A 162 -3.75 6.69 -7.42
N ILE A 163 -3.73 5.36 -7.26
CA ILE A 163 -3.60 4.38 -8.34
C ILE A 163 -4.99 3.84 -8.72
N TYR A 164 -5.20 3.60 -10.01
CA TYR A 164 -6.45 3.04 -10.54
C TYR A 164 -6.24 1.61 -11.03
N SER A 165 -7.13 0.68 -10.64
CA SER A 165 -7.10 -0.69 -11.17
C SER A 165 -7.78 -0.85 -12.52
N THR A 166 -8.52 0.16 -12.99
CA THR A 166 -9.28 0.13 -14.24
C THR A 166 -8.47 -0.40 -15.43
N PRO A 167 -7.21 0.02 -15.68
CA PRO A 167 -6.44 -0.53 -16.80
C PRO A 167 -6.26 -2.06 -16.73
N VAL A 168 -6.01 -2.60 -15.53
CA VAL A 168 -5.85 -4.05 -15.33
C VAL A 168 -7.16 -4.79 -15.60
N LEU A 169 -8.30 -4.22 -15.17
CA LEU A 169 -9.62 -4.81 -15.44
C LEU A 169 -9.95 -4.78 -16.93
N LEU A 170 -9.66 -3.67 -17.62
CA LEU A 170 -9.87 -3.52 -19.06
C LEU A 170 -9.02 -4.52 -19.85
N ASP A 171 -7.75 -4.68 -19.50
CA ASP A 171 -6.86 -5.66 -20.13
C ASP A 171 -7.42 -7.08 -19.95
N TYR A 172 -7.89 -7.42 -18.74
CA TYR A 172 -8.53 -8.72 -18.49
C TYR A 172 -9.77 -8.93 -19.36
N PHE A 173 -10.69 -7.96 -19.44
CA PHE A 173 -11.88 -8.09 -20.28
C PHE A 173 -11.55 -8.13 -21.77
N ALA A 174 -10.51 -7.43 -22.22
CA ALA A 174 -10.03 -7.49 -23.60
C ALA A 174 -9.50 -8.89 -23.98
N THR A 175 -9.04 -9.70 -23.02
CA THR A 175 -8.69 -11.11 -23.27
C THR A 175 -9.90 -12.05 -23.39
N LYS A 176 -11.11 -11.56 -23.10
CA LYS A 176 -12.33 -12.36 -23.21
C LYS A 176 -12.96 -12.13 -24.58
N ASP A 177 -13.35 -13.22 -25.24
CA ASP A 177 -14.09 -13.18 -26.50
C ASP A 177 -15.56 -12.81 -26.24
N LEU A 178 -15.80 -11.54 -25.88
CA LEU A 178 -17.12 -11.01 -25.56
C LEU A 178 -17.62 -10.17 -26.73
N SER A 179 -18.76 -10.54 -27.29
CA SER A 179 -19.49 -9.76 -28.29
C SER A 179 -20.67 -9.02 -27.65
N ASP A 180 -20.97 -7.81 -28.14
CA ASP A 180 -22.16 -7.03 -27.74
C ASP A 180 -22.21 -6.72 -26.23
N ILE A 181 -21.11 -6.15 -25.70
CA ILE A 181 -20.97 -5.85 -24.28
C ILE A 181 -21.60 -4.50 -23.90
N VAL A 182 -22.22 -4.47 -22.72
CA VAL A 182 -22.67 -3.24 -22.06
C VAL A 182 -22.08 -3.20 -20.65
N ILE A 183 -21.51 -2.06 -20.26
CA ILE A 183 -21.06 -1.80 -18.90
C ILE A 183 -22.21 -1.13 -18.15
N VAL A 184 -22.60 -1.71 -17.01
CA VAL A 184 -23.73 -1.23 -16.21
C VAL A 184 -23.19 -0.71 -14.88
N SER A 185 -23.48 0.55 -14.57
CA SER A 185 -23.23 1.08 -13.23
C SER A 185 -24.27 0.52 -12.26
N PRO A 186 -23.85 -0.07 -11.12
CA PRO A 186 -24.77 -0.69 -10.17
C PRO A 186 -25.63 0.33 -9.40
N ASP A 187 -25.18 1.60 -9.31
CA ASP A 187 -25.88 2.68 -8.65
C ASP A 187 -25.49 4.05 -9.25
N VAL A 188 -26.00 5.14 -8.68
CA VAL A 188 -25.76 6.51 -9.18
C VAL A 188 -24.36 7.06 -8.88
N GLY A 189 -23.58 6.39 -8.04
CA GLY A 189 -22.25 6.83 -7.61
C GLY A 189 -21.09 6.16 -8.34
N GLY A 190 -21.37 5.10 -9.12
CA GLY A 190 -20.39 4.34 -9.90
C GLY A 190 -20.25 4.78 -11.36
#